data_AF-A0A962MG97-F1
#
_entry.id   AF-A0A962MG97-F1
#
_cell.length_a   1.000
_cell.length_b   1.000
_cell.length_c   1.000
_cell.angle_alpha   90.00
_cell.angle_beta   90.00
_cell.angle_gamma   90.00
#
_symmetry.space_group_name_H-M   'P 1'
#
loop_
_entity.id
_entity.type
_entity.pdbx_description
1 polymer ?
#
loop_
_entity_poly.entity_id
_entity_poly.type
_entity_poly.pdbx_seq_one_letter_code
_entity_poly.pdbx_strand_id
1 'polypeptide(L)'
;MSTSQLAASLIPDIIALAQRAGENIMAIYAEDFSVSDKADQSPLTAADLAAHQTICAGLAELTPDIPVLSEESASVPFHERSQWTRYWLVDPLDGTKEFIKRNGEFTVNIALIENHRAILGVVLIPAR
;
A
#
# COMPACT_ATOMS: atom_id res chain seq x y z
N MET A 1 24.64 3.37 -3.69
CA MET A 1 23.95 4.62 -3.32
C MET A 1 23.84 4.68 -1.81
N SER A 2 23.92 5.86 -1.21
CA SER A 2 23.53 6.03 0.21
C SER A 2 22.02 5.81 0.37
N THR A 3 21.57 5.51 1.59
CA THR A 3 20.13 5.40 1.94
C THR A 3 19.33 6.59 1.43
N SER A 4 19.84 7.80 1.65
CA SER A 4 19.19 9.05 1.22
C SER A 4 19.11 9.18 -0.31
N GLN A 5 20.14 8.73 -1.04
CA GLN A 5 20.14 8.76 -2.51
C GLN A 5 19.16 7.76 -3.10
N LEU A 6 19.07 6.56 -2.52
CA LEU A 6 18.11 5.53 -2.94
C LEU A 6 16.67 5.99 -2.72
N ALA A 7 16.37 6.52 -1.52
CA ALA A 7 15.05 7.05 -1.20
C ALA A 7 14.67 8.16 -2.20
N ALA A 8 15.55 9.14 -2.39
CA ALA A 8 15.30 10.24 -3.31
C ALA A 8 15.04 9.78 -4.76
N SER A 9 15.75 8.76 -5.24
CA SER A 9 15.54 8.25 -6.62
C SER A 9 14.20 7.52 -6.80
N LEU A 10 13.65 6.93 -5.74
CA LEU A 10 12.40 6.15 -5.81
C LEU A 10 11.14 7.01 -5.65
N ILE A 11 11.23 8.20 -5.03
CA ILE A 11 10.06 9.05 -4.73
C ILE A 11 9.14 9.25 -5.96
N PRO A 12 9.64 9.62 -7.16
CA PRO A 12 8.77 9.83 -8.31
C PRO A 12 7.98 8.58 -8.71
N ASP A 13 8.63 7.42 -8.69
CA ASP A 13 8.01 6.14 -9.05
C ASP A 13 6.97 5.71 -8.01
N ILE A 14 7.25 5.92 -6.72
CA ILE A 14 6.30 5.60 -5.64
C ILE A 14 5.09 6.55 -5.66
N ILE A 15 5.28 7.83 -5.99
CA ILE A 15 4.16 8.76 -6.21
C ILE A 15 3.28 8.27 -7.37
N ALA A 16 3.90 7.92 -8.51
CA ALA A 16 3.16 7.41 -9.67
C ALA A 16 2.44 6.10 -9.38
N LEU A 17 3.04 5.24 -8.54
CA LEU A 17 2.43 3.99 -8.10
C LEU A 17 1.23 4.22 -7.18
N ALA A 18 1.37 5.12 -6.21
CA ALA A 18 0.26 5.51 -5.33
C ALA A 18 -0.89 6.14 -6.12
N GLN A 19 -0.59 7.00 -7.10
CA GLN A 19 -1.59 7.62 -7.99
C GLN A 19 -2.38 6.57 -8.76
N ARG A 20 -1.70 5.60 -9.37
CA ARG A 20 -2.35 4.51 -10.10
C ARG A 20 -3.22 3.62 -9.22
N ALA A 21 -2.76 3.33 -8.00
CA ALA A 21 -3.57 2.64 -7.01
C ALA A 21 -4.81 3.47 -6.66
N GLY A 22 -4.65 4.78 -6.43
CA GLY A 22 -5.72 5.72 -6.19
C GLY A 22 -6.75 5.79 -7.33
N GLU A 23 -6.31 5.80 -8.58
CA GLU A 23 -7.19 5.74 -9.75
C GLU A 23 -8.04 4.47 -9.77
N ASN A 24 -7.44 3.32 -9.49
CA ASN A 24 -8.16 2.04 -9.41
C ASN A 24 -9.15 2.00 -8.25
N ILE A 25 -8.78 2.55 -7.08
CA ILE A 25 -9.70 2.74 -5.96
C ILE A 25 -10.88 3.61 -6.36
N MET A 26 -10.62 4.75 -7.02
CA MET A 26 -11.66 5.70 -7.40
C MET A 26 -12.59 5.18 -8.49
N ALA A 27 -12.10 4.33 -9.40
CA ALA A 27 -12.95 3.65 -10.39
C ALA A 27 -14.00 2.77 -9.71
N ILE A 28 -13.59 1.99 -8.70
CA ILE A 28 -14.52 1.14 -7.92
C ILE A 28 -15.40 1.99 -7.01
N TYR A 29 -14.84 3.05 -6.42
CA TYR A 29 -15.56 3.99 -5.57
C TYR A 29 -16.69 4.74 -6.30
N ALA A 30 -16.66 4.82 -7.63
CA ALA A 30 -17.71 5.45 -8.44
C ALA A 30 -18.91 4.52 -8.70
N GLU A 31 -18.75 3.21 -8.49
CA GLU A 31 -19.75 2.17 -8.80
C GLU A 31 -20.33 1.55 -7.52
N ASP A 32 -21.34 0.68 -7.64
CA ASP A 32 -21.77 -0.17 -6.53
C ASP A 32 -20.74 -1.28 -6.30
N PHE A 33 -20.37 -1.52 -5.03
CA PHE A 33 -19.37 -2.53 -4.67
C PHE A 33 -19.86 -3.44 -3.55
N SER A 34 -19.33 -4.66 -3.51
CA SER A 34 -19.54 -5.59 -2.42
C SER A 34 -18.54 -5.36 -1.28
N VAL A 35 -18.98 -5.66 -0.08
CA VAL A 35 -18.13 -5.70 1.12
C VAL A 35 -18.06 -7.15 1.57
N SER A 36 -16.86 -7.59 1.90
CA SER A 36 -16.59 -8.88 2.54
C SER A 36 -15.85 -8.64 3.86
N ASP A 37 -15.87 -9.62 4.75
CA ASP A 37 -15.12 -9.55 6.01
C ASP A 37 -13.85 -10.39 5.90
N LYS A 38 -12.74 -9.87 6.42
CA LYS A 38 -11.51 -10.63 6.66
C LYS A 38 -11.69 -11.56 7.86
N ALA A 39 -10.70 -12.43 8.10
CA ALA A 39 -10.73 -13.37 9.23
C ALA A 39 -10.85 -12.69 10.61
N ASP A 40 -10.39 -11.44 10.71
CA ASP A 40 -10.47 -10.61 11.92
C ASP A 40 -11.71 -9.70 11.98
N GLN A 41 -12.68 -9.89 11.07
CA GLN A 41 -13.91 -9.10 10.94
C GLN A 41 -13.70 -7.63 10.51
N SER A 42 -12.50 -7.28 10.02
CA SER A 42 -12.31 -6.02 9.31
C SER A 42 -12.93 -6.09 7.92
N PRO A 43 -13.49 -4.98 7.39
CA PRO A 43 -14.07 -4.97 6.05
C PRO A 43 -12.99 -5.02 4.98
N LEU A 44 -13.32 -5.64 3.85
CA LEU A 44 -12.50 -5.74 2.64
C LEU A 44 -13.40 -5.53 1.43
N THR A 45 -12.96 -4.69 0.50
CA THR A 45 -13.64 -4.42 -0.77
C THR A 45 -12.77 -4.80 -1.97
N ALA A 46 -13.36 -4.75 -3.16
CA ALA A 46 -12.59 -4.91 -4.40
C ALA A 46 -11.52 -3.79 -4.58
N ALA A 47 -11.71 -2.62 -3.95
CA ALA A 47 -10.78 -1.51 -4.05
C ALA A 47 -9.47 -1.78 -3.30
N ASP A 48 -9.55 -2.37 -2.09
CA ASP A 48 -8.37 -2.77 -1.32
C ASP A 48 -7.51 -3.78 -2.12
N LEU A 49 -8.15 -4.77 -2.74
CA LEU A 49 -7.47 -5.77 -3.57
C LEU A 49 -6.87 -5.18 -4.85
N ALA A 50 -7.58 -4.29 -5.53
CA ALA A 50 -7.10 -3.63 -6.75
C ALA A 50 -5.88 -2.75 -6.45
N ALA A 51 -5.92 -1.99 -5.36
CA ALA A 51 -4.80 -1.19 -4.88
C ALA A 51 -3.61 -2.09 -4.49
N HIS A 52 -3.86 -3.15 -3.74
CA HIS A 52 -2.84 -4.11 -3.33
C HIS A 52 -2.09 -4.71 -4.53
N GLN A 53 -2.83 -5.23 -5.51
CA GLN A 53 -2.27 -5.83 -6.72
C GLN A 53 -1.42 -4.83 -7.50
N THR A 54 -1.93 -3.60 -7.65
CA THR A 54 -1.23 -2.51 -8.35
C THR A 54 0.10 -2.19 -7.67
N ILE A 55 0.08 -1.99 -6.35
CA ILE A 55 1.26 -1.61 -5.57
C ILE A 55 2.28 -2.76 -5.54
N CYS A 56 1.85 -3.98 -5.24
CA CYS A 56 2.75 -5.13 -5.16
C CYS A 56 3.43 -5.43 -6.51
N ALA A 57 2.69 -5.35 -7.63
CA ALA A 57 3.28 -5.52 -8.96
C ALA A 57 4.32 -4.42 -9.26
N GLY A 58 3.98 -3.15 -9.02
CA GLY A 58 4.92 -2.04 -9.25
C GLY A 58 6.17 -2.12 -8.37
N LEU A 59 6.03 -2.47 -7.10
CA LEU A 59 7.18 -2.64 -6.19
C LEU A 59 8.07 -3.82 -6.58
N ALA A 60 7.50 -4.92 -7.08
CA ALA A 60 8.25 -6.06 -7.58
C ALA A 60 9.05 -5.72 -8.84
N GLU A 61 8.56 -4.81 -9.69
CA GLU A 61 9.29 -4.31 -10.86
C GLU A 61 10.40 -3.31 -10.47
N LEU A 62 10.09 -2.36 -9.59
CA LEU A 62 11.02 -1.30 -9.19
C LEU A 62 12.16 -1.80 -8.31
N THR A 63 11.85 -2.73 -7.40
CA THR A 63 12.76 -3.20 -6.35
C THR A 63 12.55 -4.68 -6.06
N PRO A 64 12.90 -5.58 -7.01
CA PRO A 64 12.61 -7.01 -6.90
C PRO A 64 13.26 -7.68 -5.67
N ASP A 65 14.35 -7.12 -5.16
CA ASP A 65 15.08 -7.65 -4.00
C ASP A 65 14.53 -7.15 -2.65
N ILE A 66 13.56 -6.24 -2.63
CA ILE A 66 12.99 -5.67 -1.40
C ILE A 66 11.62 -6.32 -1.13
N PRO A 67 11.46 -7.06 -0.03
CA PRO A 67 10.18 -7.69 0.29
C PRO A 67 9.09 -6.66 0.60
N VAL A 68 7.83 -7.03 0.34
CA VAL A 68 6.65 -6.20 0.61
C VAL A 68 5.85 -6.81 1.76
N LEU A 69 5.66 -6.03 2.81
CA LEU A 69 4.73 -6.29 3.90
C LEU A 69 3.47 -5.44 3.67
N SER A 70 2.42 -6.08 3.17
CA SER A 70 1.12 -5.44 2.93
C SER A 70 0.04 -6.04 3.83
N GLU A 71 -0.95 -5.24 4.21
CA GLU A 71 -2.14 -5.70 4.93
C GLU A 71 -2.85 -6.87 4.22
N GLU A 72 -2.94 -6.83 2.87
CA GLU A 72 -3.65 -7.85 2.09
C GLU A 72 -2.76 -9.03 1.64
N SER A 73 -1.48 -9.04 2.00
CA SER A 73 -0.58 -10.16 1.72
C SER A 73 -0.83 -11.32 2.70
N ALA A 74 -0.45 -12.53 2.27
CA ALA A 74 -0.29 -13.64 3.21
C ALA A 74 0.70 -13.25 4.33
N SER A 75 0.35 -13.61 5.57
CA SER A 75 1.20 -13.31 6.73
C SER A 75 2.55 -14.01 6.63
N VAL A 76 3.62 -13.23 6.59
CA VAL A 76 4.98 -13.72 6.81
C VAL A 76 5.23 -13.85 8.32
N PRO A 77 5.70 -15.01 8.81
CA PRO A 77 5.94 -15.21 10.24
C PRO A 77 6.81 -14.12 10.85
N PHE A 78 6.46 -13.66 12.07
CA PHE A 78 7.19 -12.59 12.74
C PHE A 78 8.70 -12.85 12.86
N HIS A 79 9.08 -14.09 13.18
CA HIS A 79 10.49 -14.48 13.36
C HIS A 79 11.33 -14.36 12.07
N GLU A 80 10.68 -14.37 10.91
CA GLU A 80 11.31 -14.17 9.60
C GLU A 80 11.37 -12.68 9.28
N ARG A 81 10.23 -11.99 9.27
CA ARG A 81 10.17 -10.57 8.90
C ARG A 81 10.86 -9.63 9.91
N SER A 82 11.05 -10.07 11.15
CA SER A 82 11.82 -9.30 12.15
C SER A 82 13.31 -9.22 11.83
N GLN A 83 13.81 -10.10 10.96
CA GLN A 83 15.21 -10.11 10.51
C GLN A 83 15.46 -9.23 9.29
N TRP A 84 14.39 -8.73 8.65
CA TRP A 84 14.53 -7.87 7.47
C TRP A 84 15.11 -6.52 7.85
N THR A 85 16.24 -6.19 7.22
CA THR A 85 16.85 -4.87 7.37
C THR A 85 16.21 -3.84 6.46
N ARG A 86 15.56 -4.25 5.37
CA ARG A 86 14.85 -3.35 4.44
C ARG A 86 13.61 -4.04 3.88
N TYR A 87 12.49 -3.33 3.86
CA TYR A 87 11.21 -3.83 3.33
C TYR A 87 10.27 -2.67 3.02
N TRP A 88 9.32 -2.90 2.11
CA TRP A 88 8.17 -2.02 1.91
C TRP A 88 7.09 -2.33 2.93
N LEU A 89 6.52 -1.31 3.55
CA LEU A 89 5.34 -1.39 4.40
C LEU A 89 4.20 -0.68 3.67
N VAL A 90 3.12 -1.43 3.40
CA VAL A 90 2.04 -0.98 2.52
C VAL A 90 0.69 -1.19 3.19
N ASP A 91 -0.10 -0.11 3.21
CA ASP A 91 -1.54 -0.17 3.43
C ASP A 91 -2.21 0.34 2.15
N PRO A 92 -2.77 -0.57 1.31
CA PRO A 92 -3.30 -0.21 0.01
C PRO A 92 -4.52 0.71 0.07
N LEU A 93 -5.30 0.65 1.15
CA LEU A 93 -6.48 1.46 1.37
C LEU A 93 -6.72 1.60 2.88
N ASP A 94 -6.09 2.61 3.49
CA ASP A 94 -6.35 2.95 4.89
C ASP A 94 -7.64 3.77 4.96
N GLY A 95 -8.61 3.30 5.75
CA GLY A 95 -9.95 3.89 5.84
C GLY A 95 -11.03 3.12 5.05
N THR A 96 -10.97 1.78 5.00
CA THR A 96 -12.00 0.96 4.31
C THR A 96 -13.43 1.23 4.82
N LYS A 97 -13.61 1.57 6.11
CA LYS A 97 -14.93 1.95 6.65
C LYS A 97 -15.42 3.29 6.09
N GLU A 98 -14.52 4.24 5.94
CA GLU A 98 -14.74 5.57 5.39
C GLU A 98 -15.04 5.47 3.88
N PHE A 99 -14.30 4.62 3.17
CA PHE A 99 -14.60 4.21 1.80
C PHE A 99 -16.03 3.65 1.67
N ILE A 100 -16.42 2.70 2.53
CA ILE A 100 -17.78 2.13 2.54
C ILE A 100 -18.84 3.20 2.80
N LYS A 101 -18.58 4.15 3.71
CA LYS A 101 -19.48 5.26 4.04
C LYS A 101 -19.56 6.35 2.98
N ARG A 102 -18.75 6.27 1.91
CA ARG A 102 -18.69 7.27 0.83
C ARG A 102 -18.34 8.69 1.32
N ASN A 103 -17.50 8.82 2.34
CA ASN A 103 -17.13 10.15 2.88
C ASN A 103 -15.81 10.71 2.31
N GLY A 104 -15.07 9.93 1.49
CA GLY A 104 -13.82 10.37 0.87
C GLY A 104 -12.62 10.46 1.82
N GLU A 105 -12.69 9.88 3.02
CA GLU A 105 -11.63 9.93 4.03
C GLU A 105 -10.82 8.64 4.07
N PHE A 106 -10.13 8.32 2.97
CA PHE A 106 -9.25 7.15 2.86
C PHE A 106 -7.95 7.51 2.13
N THR A 107 -6.91 6.70 2.34
CA THR A 107 -5.57 6.95 1.81
C THR A 107 -4.89 5.70 1.25
N VAL A 108 -3.90 5.92 0.39
CA VAL A 108 -2.92 4.90 -0.02
C VAL A 108 -1.61 5.20 0.69
N ASN A 109 -1.09 4.26 1.46
CA ASN A 109 0.13 4.43 2.25
C ASN A 109 1.23 3.47 1.78
N ILE A 110 2.37 4.02 1.34
CA ILE A 110 3.54 3.25 0.92
C ILE A 110 4.78 3.81 1.62
N ALA A 111 5.47 2.97 2.39
CA ALA A 111 6.70 3.35 3.08
C ALA A 111 7.84 2.38 2.81
N LEU A 112 9.05 2.90 2.62
CA LEU A 112 10.26 2.10 2.63
C LEU A 112 10.87 2.15 4.03
N ILE A 113 11.02 0.98 4.64
CA ILE A 113 11.62 0.83 5.95
C ILE A 113 13.06 0.34 5.78
N GLU A 114 13.99 0.94 6.51
CA GLU A 114 15.36 0.46 6.66
C GLU A 114 15.80 0.51 8.13
N ASN A 115 16.35 -0.59 8.64
CA ASN A 115 16.76 -0.76 10.03
C ASN A 115 15.67 -0.32 11.01
N HIS A 116 14.44 -0.74 10.73
CA HIS A 116 13.22 -0.40 11.48
C HIS A 116 12.88 1.10 11.54
N ARG A 117 13.35 1.89 10.57
CA ARG A 117 13.00 3.32 10.42
C ARG A 117 12.47 3.59 9.02
N ALA A 118 11.42 4.40 8.91
CA ALA A 118 10.95 4.86 7.61
C ALA A 118 11.99 5.82 7.00
N ILE A 119 12.43 5.50 5.78
CA ILE A 119 13.39 6.32 5.01
C ILE A 119 12.73 6.99 3.80
N LEU A 120 11.54 6.53 3.41
CA LEU A 120 10.65 7.12 2.42
C LEU A 120 9.21 6.83 2.83
N GLY A 121 8.30 7.79 2.64
CA GLY A 121 6.87 7.59 2.81
C GLY A 121 6.09 8.40 1.79
N VAL A 122 5.08 7.79 1.19
CA VAL A 122 4.08 8.44 0.33
C VAL A 122 2.71 8.12 0.92
N VAL A 123 1.92 9.18 1.14
CA VAL A 123 0.52 9.11 1.55
C VAL A 123 -0.27 9.89 0.50
N LEU A 124 -1.16 9.20 -0.20
CA LEU A 124 -2.05 9.80 -1.19
C LEU A 124 -3.47 9.79 -0.65
N ILE A 125 -4.21 10.89 -0.84
CA ILE A 125 -5.65 10.97 -0.59
C ILE A 125 -6.36 10.92 -1.95
N PRO A 126 -6.88 9.77 -2.42
CA PRO A 126 -7.38 9.66 -3.80
C PRO A 126 -8.61 10.53 -4.10
N ALA A 127 -9.40 10.85 -3.07
CA ALA A 127 -10.62 11.63 -3.20
C ALA A 127 -10.42 13.16 -3.11
N ARG A 128 -9.17 13.66 -3.15
CA ARG A 128 -8.85 15.10 -3.02
C ARG A 128 -7.81 15.60 -4.01
#